data_AF-M6K8C8-F1
#
_entry.id   AF-M6K8C8-F1
#
_cell.length_a   1.000
_cell.length_b   1.000
_cell.length_c   1.000
_cell.angle_alpha   90.00
_cell.angle_beta   90.00
_cell.angle_gamma   90.00
#
_symmetry.space_group_name_H-M   'P 1'
#
loop_
_entity.id
_entity.type
_entity.pdbx_description
1 polymer ?
#
loop_
_entity_poly.entity_id
_entity_poly.type
_entity_poly.pdbx_seq_one_letter_code
_entity_poly.pdbx_strand_id
1 'polypeptide(L)'
;MNKNDPAIEENSDHFSESEPRFIPKEIRQKIKTELRYRYGSVAEWTRIHNLNYGYVTQVLSGIAPGHNIRALLENEGLLEPLARGTA
;
A
#
# COMPACT_ATOMS: atom_id res chain seq x y z
N MET A 1 44.29 2.59 18.73
CA MET A 1 43.22 3.58 18.51
C MET A 1 43.31 4.10 17.09
N ASN A 2 42.27 3.85 16.28
CA ASN A 2 41.88 4.39 14.96
C ASN A 2 41.15 3.24 14.23
N LYS A 3 39.87 2.99 14.53
CA LYS A 3 38.63 3.65 14.04
C LYS A 3 38.28 3.28 12.57
N ASN A 4 37.43 2.25 12.48
CA ASN A 4 36.23 2.11 11.64
C ASN A 4 36.36 1.69 10.16
N ASP A 5 36.12 0.40 9.90
CA ASP A 5 35.32 -0.14 8.78
C ASP A 5 33.81 0.17 9.00
N PRO A 6 32.89 -0.10 8.04
CA PRO A 6 32.95 0.03 6.58
C PRO A 6 31.83 0.99 6.08
N ALA A 7 32.02 1.59 4.90
CA ALA A 7 30.97 2.37 4.22
C ALA A 7 29.85 1.42 3.76
N ILE A 8 28.78 1.35 4.54
CA ILE A 8 27.50 0.81 4.11
C ILE A 8 26.91 1.86 3.16
N GLU A 9 26.90 1.56 1.87
CA GLU A 9 26.11 2.31 0.89
C GLU A 9 24.64 2.16 1.26
N GLU A 10 24.11 3.14 1.99
CA GLU A 10 22.67 3.38 2.06
C GLU A 10 22.20 3.66 0.64
N ASN A 11 21.68 2.63 -0.02
CA ASN A 11 20.76 2.78 -1.13
C ASN A 11 19.59 3.62 -0.60
N SER A 12 19.72 4.92 -0.77
CA SER A 12 18.68 5.88 -0.52
C SER A 12 17.62 5.60 -1.56
N ASP A 13 16.64 4.77 -1.21
CA ASP A 13 15.40 4.62 -1.94
C ASP A 13 14.86 6.03 -2.17
N HIS A 14 15.10 6.52 -3.39
CA HIS A 14 14.66 7.81 -3.86
C HIS A 14 13.14 7.70 -4.02
N PHE A 15 12.42 7.84 -2.90
CA PHE A 15 10.98 8.03 -2.89
C PHE A 15 10.71 9.36 -3.60
N SER A 16 10.57 9.31 -4.93
CA SER A 16 10.16 10.45 -5.73
C SER A 16 8.92 11.08 -5.11
N GLU A 17 9.00 12.38 -4.83
CA GLU A 17 7.88 13.22 -4.44
C GLU A 17 6.78 13.13 -5.50
N SER A 18 5.74 12.31 -5.27
CA SER A 18 4.38 12.50 -5.81
C SER A 18 3.45 11.30 -5.61
N GLU A 19 3.86 10.20 -4.96
CA GLU A 19 2.86 9.17 -4.65
C GLU A 19 1.94 9.63 -3.51
N PRO A 20 0.61 9.66 -3.72
CA PRO A 20 -0.32 10.00 -2.65
C PRO A 20 -0.21 8.95 -1.55
N ARG A 21 0.38 9.37 -0.42
CA ARG A 21 0.59 8.57 0.80
C ARG A 21 -0.72 7.92 1.29
N PHE A 22 -1.86 8.55 1.01
CA PHE A 22 -3.20 8.06 1.34
C PHE A 22 -4.02 7.77 0.08
N ILE A 23 -4.83 6.71 0.14
CA ILE A 23 -5.78 6.35 -0.92
C ILE A 23 -6.99 7.29 -0.81
N PRO A 24 -7.46 7.97 -1.88
CA PRO A 24 -8.64 8.85 -1.85
C PRO A 24 -9.92 8.15 -1.36
N LYS A 25 -10.84 8.88 -0.73
CA LYS A 25 -12.03 8.32 -0.06
C LYS A 25 -12.88 7.46 -1.00
N GLU A 26 -13.10 7.95 -2.21
CA GLU A 26 -13.91 7.32 -3.26
C GLU A 26 -13.30 5.97 -3.65
N ILE A 27 -11.98 5.95 -3.83
CA ILE A 27 -11.22 4.74 -4.13
C ILE A 27 -11.25 3.76 -2.95
N ARG A 28 -11.10 4.23 -1.70
CA ARG A 28 -11.22 3.36 -0.50
C ARG A 28 -12.61 2.72 -0.40
N GLN A 29 -13.67 3.45 -0.76
CA GLN A 29 -15.03 2.90 -0.78
C GLN A 29 -15.18 1.84 -1.87
N LYS A 30 -14.69 2.11 -3.09
CA LYS A 30 -14.68 1.14 -4.19
C LYS A 30 -13.93 -0.14 -3.79
N ILE A 31 -12.72 -0.02 -3.24
CA ILE A 31 -11.94 -1.17 -2.75
C ILE A 31 -12.73 -1.96 -1.71
N LYS A 32 -13.33 -1.31 -0.71
CA LYS A 32 -14.14 -2.00 0.31
C LYS A 32 -15.31 -2.78 -0.29
N THR A 33 -15.97 -2.24 -1.30
CA THR A 33 -17.06 -2.92 -2.01
C THR A 33 -16.54 -4.12 -2.79
N GLU A 34 -15.47 -3.95 -3.57
CA GLU A 34 -14.84 -5.02 -4.34
C GLU A 34 -14.36 -6.16 -3.44
N LEU A 35 -13.73 -5.85 -2.30
CA LEU A 35 -13.28 -6.86 -1.35
C LEU A 35 -14.43 -7.67 -0.77
N ARG A 36 -15.57 -7.03 -0.49
CA ARG A 36 -16.78 -7.74 -0.04
C ARG A 36 -17.38 -8.59 -1.15
N TYR A 37 -17.38 -8.11 -2.38
CA TYR A 37 -17.91 -8.84 -3.53
C TYR A 37 -17.07 -10.08 -3.86
N ARG A 38 -15.75 -9.95 -3.89
CA ARG A 38 -14.82 -11.02 -4.28
C ARG A 38 -14.52 -12.02 -3.17
N TYR A 39 -14.38 -11.57 -1.93
CA TYR A 39 -13.92 -12.39 -0.80
C TYR A 39 -14.93 -12.49 0.35
N GLY A 40 -16.12 -11.88 0.23
CA GLY A 40 -17.14 -11.83 1.28
C GLY A 40 -16.88 -10.78 2.36
N SER A 41 -15.61 -10.49 2.69
CA SER A 41 -15.27 -9.41 3.63
C SER A 41 -13.82 -8.93 3.50
N VAL A 42 -13.55 -7.74 4.05
CA VAL A 42 -12.18 -7.22 4.20
C VAL A 42 -11.35 -8.14 5.11
N ALA A 43 -11.97 -8.72 6.15
CA ALA A 43 -11.28 -9.61 7.09
C ALA A 43 -10.80 -10.88 6.40
N GLU A 44 -11.65 -11.47 5.55
CA GLU A 44 -11.28 -12.68 4.81
C GLU A 44 -10.18 -12.41 3.81
N TRP A 45 -10.27 -11.31 3.06
CA TRP A 45 -9.18 -10.86 2.20
C TRP A 45 -7.86 -10.68 2.97
N THR A 46 -7.89 -10.00 4.14
CA THR A 46 -6.68 -9.86 4.95
C THR A 46 -6.12 -11.19 5.43
N ARG A 47 -6.97 -12.17 5.73
CA ARG A 47 -6.56 -13.51 6.18
C ARG A 47 -5.89 -14.28 5.05
N ILE A 48 -6.45 -14.24 3.85
CA ILE A 48 -5.91 -14.90 2.65
C ILE A 48 -4.51 -14.39 2.32
N HIS A 49 -4.29 -13.08 2.44
CA HIS A 49 -3.00 -12.44 2.14
C HIS A 49 -2.07 -12.32 3.36
N ASN A 50 -2.41 -12.93 4.51
CA ASN A 50 -1.63 -12.86 5.76
C ASN A 50 -1.28 -11.41 6.17
N LEU A 51 -2.23 -10.49 6.02
CA LEU A 51 -2.09 -9.07 6.34
C LEU A 51 -2.60 -8.76 7.74
N ASN A 52 -2.08 -7.69 8.34
CA ASN A 52 -2.63 -7.15 9.58
C ASN A 52 -3.99 -6.48 9.30
N TYR A 53 -5.07 -7.09 9.80
CA TYR A 53 -6.43 -6.58 9.65
C TYR A 53 -6.61 -5.15 10.20
N GLY A 54 -6.01 -4.84 11.36
CA GLY A 54 -6.05 -3.51 11.96
C GLY A 54 -5.41 -2.44 11.06
N TYR A 55 -4.26 -2.75 10.47
CA TYR A 55 -3.62 -1.85 9.52
C TYR A 55 -4.47 -1.65 8.26
N VAL A 56 -4.95 -2.73 7.64
CA VAL A 56 -5.79 -2.64 6.42
C VAL A 56 -7.05 -1.82 6.67
N THR A 57 -7.71 -2.01 7.82
CA THR A 57 -8.90 -1.22 8.17
C THR A 57 -8.57 0.26 8.39
N GLN A 58 -7.44 0.59 9.02
CA GLN A 58 -6.95 1.98 9.12
C GLN A 58 -6.66 2.58 7.74
N VAL A 59 -6.03 1.85 6.83
CA VAL A 59 -5.78 2.30 5.44
C VAL A 59 -7.09 2.58 4.72
N LEU A 60 -8.02 1.62 4.73
CA LEU A 60 -9.33 1.75 4.06
C LEU A 60 -10.27 2.75 4.76
N SER A 61 -9.91 3.23 5.95
CA SER A 61 -10.58 4.33 6.64
C SER A 61 -9.91 5.69 6.34
N GLY A 62 -8.67 5.69 5.86
CA GLY A 62 -7.88 6.89 5.60
C GLY A 62 -7.13 7.41 6.82
N ILE A 63 -6.94 6.56 7.84
CA ILE A 63 -6.19 6.87 9.06
C ILE A 63 -4.70 6.56 8.85
N ALA A 64 -4.39 5.45 8.19
CA ALA A 64 -3.04 5.01 7.90
C ALA A 64 -2.67 5.21 6.42
N PRO A 65 -1.38 5.41 6.12
CA PRO A 65 -0.90 5.48 4.74
C PRO A 65 -1.02 4.11 4.05
N GLY A 66 -1.25 4.09 2.73
CA GLY A 66 -1.56 2.85 2.00
C GLY A 66 -0.38 2.10 1.39
N HIS A 67 0.85 2.62 1.51
CA HIS A 67 2.03 2.15 0.76
C HIS A 67 2.30 0.64 0.89
N ASN A 68 2.24 0.07 2.11
CA ASN A 68 2.54 -1.36 2.33
C ASN A 68 1.57 -2.34 1.66
N ILE A 69 0.36 -1.90 1.29
CA ILE A 69 -0.63 -2.75 0.60
C ILE A 69 -0.93 -2.26 -0.81
N ARG A 70 -0.34 -1.14 -1.25
CA ARG A 70 -0.61 -0.53 -2.56
C ARG A 70 -0.29 -1.50 -3.71
N ALA A 71 0.92 -2.06 -3.73
CA ALA A 71 1.32 -3.00 -4.78
C ALA A 71 0.39 -4.23 -4.85
N LEU A 72 -0.06 -4.74 -3.71
CA LEU A 72 -1.01 -5.84 -3.67
C LEU A 72 -2.39 -5.44 -4.22
N LEU A 73 -2.89 -4.27 -3.83
CA LEU A 73 -4.15 -3.73 -4.35
C LEU A 73 -4.07 -3.51 -5.87
N GLU A 74 -2.91 -3.08 -6.38
CA GLU A 74 -2.67 -2.92 -7.82
C GLU A 74 -2.63 -4.28 -8.55
N ASN A 75 -1.91 -5.26 -8.00
CA ASN A 75 -1.84 -6.61 -8.56
C ASN A 75 -3.20 -7.32 -8.60
N GLU A 76 -4.08 -7.04 -7.64
CA GLU A 76 -5.46 -7.55 -7.58
C GLU A 76 -6.44 -6.74 -8.46
N GLY A 77 -5.97 -5.67 -9.12
CA GLY A 77 -6.82 -4.77 -9.90
C GLY A 77 -7.86 -4.01 -9.05
N LEU A 78 -7.59 -3.83 -7.75
CA LEU A 78 -8.41 -3.05 -6.82
C LEU A 78 -8.03 -1.57 -6.81
N LEU A 79 -6.80 -1.27 -7.24
CA LEU A 79 -6.25 0.07 -7.33
C LEU A 79 -5.57 0.21 -8.70
N GLU A 80 -5.82 1.33 -9.39
CA GLU A 80 -5.09 1.61 -10.61
C GLU A 80 -3.63 1.92 -10.26
N PRO A 81 -2.66 1.36 -10.99
CA PRO A 81 -1.28 1.77 -10.84
C PRO A 81 -1.18 3.27 -11.13
N LEU A 82 -0.41 4.00 -10.33
CA LEU A 82 -0.07 5.38 -10.66
C LEU A 82 0.57 5.36 -12.05
N ALA A 83 -0.11 5.98 -13.02
CA ALA A 83 0.35 6.02 -14.39
C ALA A 83 1.82 6.47 -14.39
N ARG A 84 2.74 5.57 -14.77
CA ARG A 84 4.07 5.99 -15.21
C ARG A 84 3.80 6.89 -16.41
N GLY A 85 4.01 8.19 -16.24
CA GLY A 85 3.53 9.21 -17.16
C GLY A 85 3.64 8.80 -18.62
N THR A 86 2.51 8.76 -19.33
CA THR A 86 2.53 9.01 -20.76
C THR A 86 2.85 10.49 -20.92
N ALA A 87 4.15 10.77 -21.07
CA ALA A 87 4.64 12.02 -21.62
C ALA A 87 4.12 12.22 -23.05
#